data_AF-G5J6T0-F1
#
_entry.id   AF-G5J6T0-F1
#
_cell.length_a   1.000
_cell.length_b   1.000
_cell.length_c   1.000
_cell.angle_alpha   90.00
_cell.angle_beta   90.00
_cell.angle_gamma   90.00
#
_symmetry.space_group_name_H-M   'P 1'
#
loop_
_entity.id
_entity.type
_entity.pdbx_description
1 polymer ?
#
loop_
_entity_poly.entity_id
_entity_poly.type
_entity_poly.pdbx_seq_one_letter_code
_entity_poly.pdbx_strand_id
1 'polypeptide(L)'
;MEAITTIATALALGAASGFQSVAEKAVKDSYEALKTSIQRRYKNLNIQPLEKNPNSEARRKVLIEDLSEVKADQNQDILQKSQILIDHIQTLSEAELPKIGVKLEDIKALNLNIQLG
;
A
#
# COMPACT_ATOMS: atom_id res chain seq x y z
N MET A 1 3.77 -14.59 -2.28
CA MET A 1 2.39 -14.08 -2.47
C MET A 1 1.99 -13.11 -1.37
N GLU A 2 2.19 -13.46 -0.09
CA GLU A 2 1.99 -12.54 1.05
C GLU A 2 2.66 -11.17 0.83
N ALA A 3 3.97 -11.15 0.54
CA ALA A 3 4.73 -9.91 0.35
C ALA A 3 4.21 -9.01 -0.80
N ILE A 4 3.79 -9.59 -1.92
CA ILE A 4 3.16 -8.85 -3.03
C ILE A 4 1.84 -8.23 -2.59
N THR A 5 1.04 -9.01 -1.85
CA THR A 5 -0.25 -8.54 -1.30
C THR A 5 -0.02 -7.40 -0.32
N THR A 6 1.04 -7.45 0.49
CA THR A 6 1.45 -6.35 1.37
C THR A 6 1.77 -5.09 0.58
N ILE A 7 2.56 -5.18 -0.50
CA ILE A 7 2.90 -4.01 -1.34
C ILE A 7 1.62 -3.40 -1.95
N ALA A 8 0.77 -4.23 -2.55
CA ALA A 8 -0.47 -3.76 -3.17
C ALA A 8 -1.44 -3.14 -2.15
N THR A 9 -1.50 -3.69 -0.94
CA THR A 9 -2.33 -3.18 0.15
C THR A 9 -1.76 -1.86 0.68
N ALA A 10 -0.45 -1.75 0.87
CA ALA A 10 0.21 -0.50 1.26
C ALA A 10 -0.09 0.62 0.25
N LEU A 11 -0.04 0.33 -1.06
CA LEU A 11 -0.38 1.29 -2.10
C LEU A 11 -1.86 1.69 -2.08
N ALA A 12 -2.78 0.73 -1.87
CA ALA A 12 -4.20 1.02 -1.74
C ALA A 12 -4.48 1.92 -0.52
N LEU A 13 -3.89 1.60 0.63
CA LEU A 13 -4.03 2.37 1.87
C LEU A 13 -3.41 3.76 1.75
N GLY A 14 -2.21 3.85 1.20
CA GLY A 14 -1.52 5.13 0.98
C GLY A 14 -2.26 6.03 -0.01
N ALA A 15 -2.80 5.47 -1.08
CA ALA A 15 -3.65 6.22 -2.00
C ALA A 15 -4.93 6.69 -1.29
N ALA A 16 -5.64 5.80 -0.60
CA ALA A 16 -6.85 6.14 0.14
C ALA A 16 -6.65 7.22 1.22
N SER A 17 -5.54 7.15 1.94
CA SER A 17 -5.21 8.05 3.05
C SER A 17 -4.59 9.35 2.53
N GLY A 18 -3.63 9.27 1.62
CA GLY A 18 -2.85 10.41 1.12
C GLY A 18 -3.68 11.48 0.40
N PHE A 19 -4.83 11.10 -0.17
CA PHE A 19 -5.78 12.05 -0.79
C PHE A 19 -6.70 12.75 0.22
N GLN A 20 -6.68 12.38 1.50
CA GLN A 20 -7.41 13.11 2.53
C GLN A 20 -6.64 14.35 2.96
N SER A 21 -7.35 15.48 3.11
CA SER A 21 -6.77 16.74 3.57
C SER A 21 -6.11 16.62 4.95
N VAL A 22 -6.64 15.75 5.81
CA VAL A 22 -6.22 15.55 7.20
C VAL A 22 -5.04 14.57 7.32
N ALA A 23 -4.71 13.81 6.27
CA ALA A 23 -3.63 12.83 6.36
C ALA A 23 -2.29 13.49 6.70
N GLU A 24 -1.64 12.92 7.72
CA GLU A 24 -0.36 13.37 8.23
C GLU A 24 0.71 13.39 7.13
N LYS A 25 1.65 14.34 7.25
CA LYS A 25 2.75 14.49 6.29
C LYS A 25 3.55 13.18 6.14
N ALA A 26 3.73 12.43 7.21
CA ALA A 26 4.46 11.16 7.21
C ALA A 26 3.82 10.12 6.27
N VAL A 27 2.49 10.02 6.24
CA VAL A 27 1.75 9.11 5.35
C VAL A 27 1.93 9.54 3.90
N LYS A 28 1.79 10.84 3.61
CA LYS A 28 1.97 11.38 2.24
C LYS A 28 3.38 11.16 1.72
N ASP A 29 4.39 11.47 2.53
CA ASP A 29 5.80 11.30 2.16
C ASP A 29 6.16 9.82 1.94
N SER A 30 5.70 8.92 2.82
CA SER A 30 5.97 7.49 2.69
C SER A 30 5.25 6.85 1.50
N TYR A 31 4.03 7.31 1.19
CA TYR A 31 3.31 6.89 -0.02
C TYR A 31 4.05 7.30 -1.29
N GLU A 32 4.42 8.58 -1.41
CA GLU A 32 5.15 9.08 -2.57
C GLU A 32 6.53 8.40 -2.72
N ALA A 33 7.22 8.12 -1.61
CA ALA A 33 8.48 7.40 -1.64
C ALA A 33 8.32 5.96 -2.17
N LEU A 34 7.30 5.23 -1.72
CA LEU A 34 7.00 3.88 -2.21
C LEU A 34 6.65 3.89 -3.70
N LYS A 35 5.69 4.74 -4.08
CA LYS A 35 5.23 4.91 -5.46
C LYS A 35 6.38 5.24 -6.41
N THR A 36 7.21 6.21 -6.04
CA THR A 36 8.36 6.63 -6.84
C THR A 36 9.39 5.51 -6.98
N SER A 37 9.69 4.76 -5.91
CA SER A 37 10.61 3.62 -5.98
C SER A 37 10.11 2.54 -6.96
N ILE A 38 8.81 2.21 -6.91
CA ILE A 38 8.18 1.23 -7.81
C ILE A 38 8.22 1.74 -9.24
N GLN A 39 7.75 2.95 -9.53
CA GLN A 39 7.69 3.50 -10.89
C GLN A 39 9.07 3.67 -11.52
N ARG A 40 10.08 4.05 -10.73
CA ARG A 40 11.47 4.19 -11.21
C ARG A 40 12.05 2.84 -11.63
N ARG A 41 11.71 1.77 -10.92
CA ARG A 41 12.29 0.44 -11.16
C ARG A 41 11.48 -0.38 -12.18
N TYR A 42 10.16 -0.31 -12.09
CA TYR A 42 9.22 -1.06 -12.91
C TYR A 42 8.43 -0.09 -13.79
N LYS A 43 9.08 0.42 -14.84
CA LYS A 43 8.53 1.49 -15.69
C LYS A 43 7.17 1.18 -16.33
N ASN A 44 6.84 -0.10 -16.50
CA ASN A 44 5.59 -0.55 -17.11
C ASN A 44 4.46 -0.74 -16.10
N LEU A 45 4.75 -0.68 -14.79
CA LEU A 45 3.78 -0.95 -13.75
C LEU A 45 2.90 0.28 -13.50
N ASN A 46 1.59 0.10 -13.67
CA ASN A 46 0.64 1.20 -13.62
C ASN A 46 -0.15 1.23 -12.30
N ILE A 47 0.24 2.11 -11.39
CA ILE A 47 -0.42 2.29 -10.09
C ILE A 47 -1.67 3.19 -10.21
N GLN A 48 -1.75 4.02 -11.24
CA GLN A 48 -2.76 5.08 -11.39
C GLN A 48 -4.22 4.56 -11.36
N PRO A 49 -4.57 3.39 -11.95
CA PRO A 49 -5.90 2.83 -11.81
C PRO A 49 -6.28 2.63 -10.34
N LEU A 50 -5.39 2.06 -9.52
CA LEU A 50 -5.64 1.87 -8.10
C LEU A 50 -5.81 3.22 -7.40
N GLU A 51 -4.96 4.22 -7.70
CA GLU A 51 -5.08 5.56 -7.10
C GLU A 51 -6.45 6.22 -7.34
N LYS A 52 -7.02 6.02 -8.55
CA LYS A 52 -8.34 6.57 -8.90
C LYS A 52 -9.50 5.91 -8.14
N ASN A 53 -9.32 4.69 -7.64
CA ASN A 53 -10.30 4.02 -6.80
C ASN A 53 -9.59 3.02 -5.88
N PRO A 54 -9.02 3.51 -4.76
CA PRO A 54 -8.18 2.69 -3.87
C PRO A 54 -8.93 1.53 -3.22
N ASN A 55 -10.27 1.64 -3.13
CA ASN A 55 -11.15 0.66 -2.51
C ASN A 55 -11.56 -0.45 -3.50
N SER A 56 -11.14 -0.36 -4.77
CA SER A 56 -11.46 -1.37 -5.78
C SER A 56 -10.60 -2.63 -5.61
N GLU A 57 -11.21 -3.70 -5.11
CA GLU A 57 -10.58 -5.01 -5.02
C GLU A 57 -10.07 -5.50 -6.39
N ALA A 58 -10.85 -5.28 -7.45
CA ALA A 58 -10.45 -5.65 -8.82
C ALA A 58 -9.17 -4.94 -9.27
N ARG A 59 -9.04 -3.64 -9.01
CA ARG A 59 -7.82 -2.88 -9.36
C ARG A 59 -6.63 -3.31 -8.51
N ARG A 60 -6.86 -3.67 -7.25
CA ARG A 60 -5.82 -4.22 -6.38
C ARG A 60 -5.34 -5.60 -6.88
N LYS A 61 -6.25 -6.46 -7.35
CA LYS A 61 -5.89 -7.76 -7.94
C LYS A 61 -5.04 -7.61 -9.21
N VAL A 62 -5.42 -6.71 -10.11
CA VAL A 62 -4.59 -6.39 -11.29
C VAL A 62 -3.20 -5.94 -10.87
N LEU A 63 -3.10 -5.06 -9.87
CA LEU A 63 -1.80 -4.61 -9.38
C LEU A 63 -0.98 -5.74 -8.72
N ILE A 64 -1.62 -6.69 -8.03
CA ILE A 64 -0.96 -7.88 -7.48
C ILE A 64 -0.38 -8.74 -8.59
N GLU A 65 -1.13 -8.94 -9.68
CA GLU A 65 -0.65 -9.65 -10.87
C GLU A 65 0.57 -8.95 -11.47
N ASP A 66 0.47 -7.64 -11.77
CA ASP A 66 1.56 -6.83 -12.31
C ASP A 66 2.83 -6.85 -11.43
N LEU A 67 2.66 -6.71 -10.11
CA LEU A 67 3.77 -6.76 -9.14
C LEU A 67 4.42 -8.16 -9.09
N SER A 68 3.63 -9.21 -9.25
CA SER A 68 4.12 -10.60 -9.26
C SER A 68 4.94 -10.88 -10.51
N GLU A 69 4.49 -10.42 -11.68
CA GLU A 69 5.21 -10.58 -12.95
C GLU A 69 6.62 -9.98 -12.90
N VAL A 70 6.77 -8.83 -12.25
CA VAL A 70 8.06 -8.16 -12.07
C VAL A 70 8.84 -8.60 -10.83
N LYS A 71 8.32 -9.59 -10.09
CA LYS A 71 8.92 -10.12 -8.84
C LYS A 71 9.26 -9.01 -7.84
N ALA A 72 8.31 -8.09 -7.62
CA ALA A 72 8.53 -6.93 -6.76
C ALA A 72 8.85 -7.32 -5.30
N ASP A 73 8.45 -8.51 -4.86
CA ASP A 73 8.75 -9.09 -3.55
C ASP A 73 10.23 -9.44 -3.36
N GLN A 74 11.04 -9.47 -4.41
CA GLN A 74 12.48 -9.67 -4.30
C GLN A 74 13.24 -8.37 -3.97
N ASN A 75 12.53 -7.23 -3.91
CA ASN A 75 13.14 -5.94 -3.64
C ASN A 75 12.90 -5.49 -2.20
N GLN A 76 13.94 -5.59 -1.38
CA GLN A 76 13.88 -5.23 0.04
C GLN A 76 13.58 -3.74 0.28
N ASP A 77 14.03 -2.83 -0.59
CA ASP A 77 13.71 -1.39 -0.46
C ASP A 77 12.20 -1.14 -0.64
N ILE A 78 11.55 -1.88 -1.55
CA ILE A 78 10.10 -1.77 -1.78
C ILE A 78 9.32 -2.36 -0.62
N LEU A 79 9.72 -3.53 -0.11
CA LEU A 79 9.09 -4.14 1.06
C LEU A 79 9.20 -3.24 2.29
N GLN A 80 10.39 -2.68 2.55
CA GLN A 80 10.61 -1.79 3.69
C GLN A 80 9.75 -0.52 3.58
N LYS A 81 9.69 0.12 2.40
CA LYS A 81 8.83 1.30 2.21
C LYS A 81 7.35 0.98 2.35
N SER A 82 6.93 -0.22 1.92
CA SER A 82 5.56 -0.69 2.11
C SER A 82 5.22 -0.82 3.59
N GLN A 83 6.13 -1.40 4.38
CA GLN A 83 5.95 -1.53 5.82
C GLN A 83 5.91 -0.17 6.52
N ILE A 84 6.85 0.73 6.23
CA ILE A 84 6.89 2.09 6.81
C ILE A 84 5.58 2.84 6.54
N LEU A 85 5.04 2.73 5.33
CA LEU A 85 3.77 3.33 4.99
C LEU A 85 2.62 2.74 5.81
N ILE A 86 2.55 1.41 5.93
CA ILE A 86 1.54 0.74 6.75
C ILE A 86 1.64 1.19 8.21
N ASP A 87 2.85 1.26 8.76
CA ASP A 87 3.09 1.67 10.15
C ASP A 87 2.59 3.11 10.39
N HIS A 88 2.92 4.06 9.51
CA HIS A 88 2.41 5.43 9.60
C HIS A 88 0.88 5.52 9.46
N ILE A 89 0.27 4.64 8.68
CA ILE A 89 -1.20 4.59 8.56
C ILE A 89 -1.83 4.01 9.82
N GLN A 90 -1.18 3.04 10.46
CA GLN A 90 -1.64 2.46 11.73
C GLN A 90 -1.52 3.42 12.91
N THR A 91 -0.65 4.44 12.84
CA THR A 91 -0.58 5.49 13.85
C THR A 91 -1.68 6.55 13.70
N LEU A 92 -2.44 6.54 12.61
CA LEU A 92 -3.60 7.43 12.45
C LEU A 92 -4.67 7.11 13.50
N SER A 93 -5.40 8.13 13.92
CA SER A 93 -6.41 7.97 14.95
C SER A 93 -7.55 7.05 14.49
N GLU A 94 -8.17 6.32 15.42
CA GLU A 94 -9.32 5.45 15.10
C GLU A 94 -10.49 6.19 14.43
N ALA A 95 -10.58 7.52 14.59
CA ALA A 95 -11.56 8.37 13.94
C ALA A 95 -11.27 8.64 12.44
N GLU A 96 -10.03 8.42 12.00
CA GLU A 96 -9.58 8.63 10.62
C GLU A 96 -9.64 7.34 9.80
N LEU A 97 -9.45 6.18 10.44
CA LEU A 97 -9.44 4.88 9.78
C LEU A 97 -10.73 4.56 8.99
N PRO A 98 -11.96 4.86 9.48
CA PRO A 98 -13.18 4.65 8.71
C PRO A 98 -13.26 5.49 7.43
N LYS A 99 -12.53 6.61 7.36
CA LYS A 99 -12.53 7.50 6.19
C LYS A 99 -11.66 6.97 5.06
N ILE A 100 -10.68 6.12 5.37
CA ILE A 100 -9.77 5.49 4.41
C ILE A 100 -10.57 4.59 3.45
N GLY A 101 -11.69 4.01 3.87
CA GLY A 101 -12.61 3.27 2.99
C GLY A 101 -12.07 1.93 2.45
N VAL A 102 -10.76 1.70 2.57
CA VAL A 102 -10.14 0.37 2.48
C VAL A 102 -10.50 -0.37 3.77
N LYS A 103 -10.98 -1.60 3.65
CA LYS A 103 -11.41 -2.39 4.79
C LYS A 103 -10.28 -2.48 5.80
N LEU A 104 -10.51 -1.97 7.01
CA LEU A 104 -9.58 -2.07 8.14
C LEU A 104 -9.19 -3.53 8.44
N GLU A 105 -10.08 -4.48 8.10
CA GLU A 105 -9.78 -5.91 8.11
C GLU A 105 -8.58 -6.28 7.23
N ASP A 106 -8.39 -5.63 6.07
CA ASP A 106 -7.25 -5.83 5.18
C ASP A 106 -5.94 -5.34 5.85
N ILE A 107 -6.01 -4.35 6.75
CA ILE A 107 -4.86 -3.82 7.52
C ILE A 107 -4.51 -4.77 8.66
N LYS A 108 -5.51 -5.25 9.40
CA LYS A 108 -5.31 -6.14 10.56
C LYS A 108 -4.83 -7.53 10.13
N ALA A 109 -5.24 -8.02 8.95
CA ALA A 109 -4.79 -9.30 8.41
C ALA A 109 -3.27 -9.34 8.13
N LEU A 110 -2.66 -8.20 7.76
CA LEU A 110 -1.24 -8.12 7.47
C LEU A 110 -0.35 -8.32 8.71
N ASN A 111 -0.79 -7.90 9.90
CA ASN A 111 -0.01 -8.08 11.14
C ASN A 111 -0.08 -9.51 11.70
N LEU A 112 -1.11 -10.30 11.37
CA LEU A 112 -1.26 -11.65 11.89
C LEU A 112 -0.36 -12.67 11.17
N ASN A 113 0.06 -12.40 9.93
CA ASN A 113 0.89 -13.31 9.14
C ASN A 113 2.41 -13.05 9.25
N ILE A 114 2.85 -11.94 9.86
CA ILE A 114 4.27 -11.62 10.00
C ILE A 114 4.83 -12.08 11.37
N GLN A 115 3.95 -12.49 12.30
CA GLN A 115 4.34 -12.88 13.66
C GLN A 115 4.32 -14.40 13.95
N LEU A 116 4.25 -15.24 12.92
CA LEU A 116 4.40 -16.70 13.04
C LEU A 116 5.43 -17.20 12.01
N GLY A 117 6.71 -17.07 12.36
CA GLY A 117 7.85 -17.60 11.62
C GLY A 117 9.15 -17.37 12.36
#